data_AF-A0A1J4JUY0-F1
#
_entry.id   AF-A0A1J4JUY0-F1
#
_cell.length_a   1.000
_cell.length_b   1.000
_cell.length_c   1.000
_cell.angle_alpha   90.00
_cell.angle_beta   90.00
_cell.angle_gamma   90.00
#
_symmetry.space_group_name_H-M   'P 1'
#
loop_
_entity.id
_entity.type
_entity.pdbx_description
1 polymer ?
#
loop_
_entity_poly.entity_id
_entity_poly.type
_entity_poly.pdbx_seq_one_letter_code
_entity_poly.pdbx_strand_id
1 'polypeptide(L)'
;MEEEEYSIESQVIIAQAEYPSLEIKTENTFSIVFPDTPNNFFEIILNQDFPDSAPLLFLNHEPLVISLTTYWHPEFSFIQILQHLHLYSRATKNKNLTLSPPTKRLASPLIYGNEVRNNPMTPSKRMISVFATPRGKLDLKEEEEDFSEEEETISEATFNQKMAALKMKFRKKQIITADYIKRYNKLKKKKVIRESADDDTTF
;
A
#
# COMPACT_ATOMS: atom_id res chain seq x y z
N MET A 1 6.00 -24.39 27.07
CA MET A 1 5.39 -23.30 26.28
C MET A 1 4.63 -24.05 25.21
N GLU A 2 3.39 -24.42 25.55
CA GLU A 2 2.55 -25.24 24.68
C GLU A 2 2.14 -24.35 23.52
N GLU A 3 2.50 -24.77 22.30
CA GLU A 3 1.96 -24.20 21.08
C GLU A 3 0.47 -24.54 21.09
N GLU A 4 -0.38 -23.60 21.50
CA GLU A 4 -1.81 -23.70 21.29
C GLU A 4 -2.03 -23.73 19.77
N GLU A 5 -2.11 -24.93 19.20
CA GLU A 5 -2.58 -25.14 17.84
C GLU A 5 -3.90 -24.39 17.70
N TYR A 6 -3.88 -23.33 16.89
CA TYR A 6 -5.01 -22.45 16.65
C TYR A 6 -6.04 -23.21 15.81
N SER A 7 -6.80 -24.09 16.48
CA SER A 7 -7.80 -24.96 15.84
C SER A 7 -8.75 -24.15 14.96
N ILE A 8 -9.11 -24.73 13.81
CA ILE A 8 -10.02 -24.11 12.84
C ILE A 8 -11.34 -23.73 13.51
N GLU A 9 -11.85 -24.58 14.41
CA GLU A 9 -13.08 -24.32 15.15
C GLU A 9 -13.02 -23.02 15.95
N SER A 10 -11.90 -22.78 16.65
CA SER A 10 -11.66 -21.54 17.40
C SER A 10 -11.62 -20.33 16.46
N GLN A 11 -10.99 -20.48 15.28
CA GLN A 11 -10.95 -19.41 14.27
C GLN A 11 -12.35 -19.08 13.74
N VAL A 12 -13.18 -20.09 13.51
CA VAL A 12 -14.56 -19.92 13.05
C VAL A 12 -15.42 -19.24 14.11
N ILE A 13 -15.28 -19.59 15.39
CA ILE A 13 -15.99 -18.95 16.50
C ILE A 13 -15.65 -17.45 16.57
N ILE A 14 -14.36 -17.11 16.49
CA ILE A 14 -13.91 -15.71 16.46
C ILE A 14 -14.49 -15.00 15.23
N ALA A 15 -14.46 -15.66 14.07
CA ALA A 15 -14.99 -15.12 12.83
C ALA A 15 -16.49 -14.86 12.85
N GLN A 16 -17.30 -15.72 13.49
CA GLN A 16 -18.74 -15.49 13.66
C GLN A 16 -19.04 -14.27 14.54
N ALA A 17 -18.19 -13.98 15.53
CA ALA A 17 -18.34 -12.78 16.35
C ALA A 17 -18.11 -11.49 15.55
N GLU A 18 -17.13 -11.49 14.63
CA GLU A 18 -16.84 -10.35 13.75
C GLU A 18 -17.78 -10.25 12.54
N TYR A 19 -18.21 -11.39 12.03
CA TYR A 19 -19.08 -11.53 10.85
C TYR A 19 -20.34 -12.33 11.19
N PRO A 20 -21.37 -11.69 11.80
CA PRO A 20 -22.59 -12.38 12.22
C PRO A 20 -23.42 -12.98 11.08
N SER A 21 -23.15 -12.57 9.83
CA SER A 21 -23.80 -13.12 8.64
C SER A 21 -23.10 -14.36 8.06
N LEU A 22 -22.08 -14.87 8.77
CA LEU A 22 -21.42 -16.13 8.45
C LEU A 22 -22.29 -17.31 8.87
N GLU A 23 -22.67 -18.13 7.89
CA GLU A 23 -23.43 -19.36 8.08
C GLU A 23 -22.53 -20.58 7.87
N ILE A 24 -22.63 -21.55 8.77
CA ILE A 24 -21.93 -22.84 8.65
C ILE A 24 -22.91 -23.81 8.00
N LYS A 25 -22.58 -24.29 6.80
CA LYS A 25 -23.40 -25.30 6.09
C LYS A 25 -23.02 -26.71 6.52
N THR A 26 -21.72 -26.98 6.59
CA THR A 26 -21.12 -28.26 7.01
C THR A 26 -19.83 -27.98 7.78
N GLU A 27 -19.16 -29.01 8.30
CA GLU A 27 -17.91 -28.87 9.07
C GLU A 27 -16.82 -28.09 8.31
N ASN A 28 -16.77 -28.22 6.98
CA ASN A 28 -15.75 -27.59 6.15
C ASN A 28 -16.31 -26.59 5.13
N THR A 29 -17.63 -26.34 5.12
CA THR A 29 -18.28 -25.44 4.15
C THR A 29 -18.99 -24.31 4.85
N PHE A 30 -18.64 -23.09 4.45
CA PHE A 30 -19.12 -21.86 5.04
C PHE A 30 -19.72 -20.98 3.95
N SER A 31 -20.75 -20.22 4.28
CA SER A 31 -21.31 -19.21 3.40
C SER A 31 -21.45 -17.88 4.10
N ILE A 32 -21.26 -16.79 3.36
CA ILE A 32 -21.39 -15.45 3.90
C ILE A 32 -21.96 -14.50 2.86
N VAL A 33 -22.88 -13.65 3.33
CA VAL A 33 -23.37 -12.48 2.59
C VAL A 33 -23.03 -11.25 3.42
N PHE A 34 -22.32 -10.30 2.81
CA PHE A 34 -22.00 -9.05 3.50
C PHE A 34 -23.16 -8.06 3.37
N PRO A 35 -23.57 -7.37 4.46
CA PRO A 35 -24.72 -6.46 4.43
C PRO A 35 -24.53 -5.27 3.49
N ASP A 36 -23.28 -4.84 3.27
CA ASP A 36 -22.94 -3.74 2.35
C ASP A 36 -23.10 -4.11 0.86
N THR A 37 -23.09 -5.41 0.58
CA THR A 37 -23.09 -6.00 -0.77
C THR A 37 -23.97 -7.26 -0.80
N PRO A 38 -25.30 -7.11 -0.64
CA PRO A 38 -26.21 -8.25 -0.51
C PRO A 38 -26.31 -9.11 -1.78
N ASN A 39 -25.87 -8.58 -2.93
CA ASN A 39 -25.87 -9.30 -4.21
C ASN A 39 -24.69 -10.26 -4.39
N ASN A 40 -23.72 -10.23 -3.47
CA ASN A 40 -22.53 -11.06 -3.53
C ASN A 40 -22.64 -12.14 -2.45
N PHE A 41 -22.98 -13.36 -2.88
CA PHE A 41 -22.99 -14.55 -2.06
C PHE A 41 -21.65 -15.26 -2.18
N PHE A 42 -20.96 -15.45 -1.06
CA PHE A 42 -19.69 -16.17 -1.03
C PHE A 42 -19.87 -17.54 -0.38
N GLU A 43 -19.20 -18.53 -0.95
CA GLU A 43 -19.10 -19.87 -0.40
C GLU A 43 -17.62 -20.27 -0.31
N ILE A 44 -17.24 -20.79 0.85
CA ILE A 44 -15.87 -21.10 1.24
C ILE A 44 -15.85 -22.58 1.60
N ILE A 45 -15.01 -23.35 0.92
CA ILE A 45 -14.82 -24.77 1.19
C ILE A 45 -13.37 -24.97 1.62
N LEU A 46 -13.19 -25.44 2.86
CA LEU A 46 -11.88 -25.78 3.39
C LEU A 46 -11.53 -27.22 2.99
N ASN A 47 -10.35 -27.38 2.40
CA ASN A 47 -9.82 -28.72 2.10
C ASN A 47 -9.38 -29.41 3.40
N GLN A 48 -9.24 -30.74 3.35
CA GLN A 48 -8.74 -31.51 4.50
C GLN A 48 -7.30 -31.13 4.87
N ASP A 49 -6.52 -30.68 3.89
CA ASP A 49 -5.14 -30.23 4.07
C ASP A 49 -5.06 -28.73 4.43
N PHE A 50 -6.11 -28.13 5.00
CA PHE A 50 -6.05 -26.74 5.47
C PHE A 50 -5.32 -26.69 6.82
N PRO A 51 -4.40 -25.73 7.06
CA PRO A 51 -4.12 -24.53 6.26
C PRO A 51 -3.00 -24.69 5.21
N ASP A 52 -2.40 -25.86 5.04
CA ASP A 52 -1.30 -26.05 4.07
C ASP A 52 -1.75 -25.82 2.62
N SER A 53 -3.03 -26.07 2.31
CA SER A 53 -3.64 -25.82 1.02
C SER A 53 -4.68 -24.69 1.05
N ALA A 54 -4.80 -23.99 -0.08
CA ALA A 54 -5.74 -22.90 -0.24
C ALA A 54 -7.19 -23.39 -0.20
N PRO A 55 -8.12 -22.63 0.41
CA PRO A 55 -9.54 -22.95 0.34
C PRO A 55 -10.09 -22.72 -1.08
N LEU A 56 -11.16 -23.43 -1.41
CA LEU A 56 -11.93 -23.18 -2.62
C LEU A 56 -12.97 -22.09 -2.32
N LEU A 57 -13.01 -21.08 -3.18
CA LEU A 57 -13.91 -19.94 -3.05
C LEU A 57 -14.86 -19.89 -4.23
N PHE A 58 -16.12 -19.58 -3.96
CA PHE A 58 -17.14 -19.35 -4.97
C PHE A 58 -17.84 -18.02 -4.71
N LEU A 59 -18.15 -17.29 -5.79
CA LEU A 59 -18.96 -16.09 -5.79
C LEU A 59 -20.21 -16.37 -6.62
N ASN A 60 -21.39 -16.29 -6.02
CA ASN A 60 -22.67 -16.55 -6.70
C ASN A 60 -22.67 -17.89 -7.44
N HIS A 61 -22.07 -18.93 -6.84
CA HIS A 61 -21.87 -20.27 -7.38
C HIS A 61 -20.86 -20.41 -8.53
N GLU A 62 -20.16 -19.34 -8.89
CA GLU A 62 -19.05 -19.38 -9.84
C GLU A 62 -17.70 -19.48 -9.10
N PRO A 63 -16.74 -20.29 -9.58
CA PRO A 63 -15.43 -20.41 -8.94
C PRO A 63 -14.71 -19.06 -8.97
N LEU A 64 -14.27 -18.61 -7.80
CA LEU A 64 -13.62 -17.33 -7.58
C LEU A 64 -12.12 -17.54 -7.39
N VAL A 65 -11.32 -16.96 -8.29
CA VAL A 65 -9.85 -16.93 -8.17
C VAL A 65 -9.41 -15.52 -7.81
N ILE A 66 -8.82 -15.37 -6.63
CA ILE A 66 -8.30 -14.09 -6.12
C ILE A 66 -6.83 -14.22 -5.73
N SER A 67 -6.17 -13.08 -5.52
CA SER A 67 -4.75 -13.06 -5.13
C SER A 67 -4.48 -13.87 -3.86
N LEU A 68 -5.41 -13.86 -2.90
CA LEU A 68 -5.29 -14.62 -1.66
C LEU A 68 -5.16 -16.14 -1.91
N THR A 69 -6.02 -16.71 -2.77
CA THR A 69 -5.98 -18.15 -3.10
C THR A 69 -4.87 -18.49 -4.09
N THR A 70 -4.45 -17.52 -4.92
CA THR A 70 -3.38 -17.71 -5.91
C THR A 70 -2.00 -17.75 -5.26
N TYR A 71 -1.78 -16.92 -4.24
CA TYR A 71 -0.53 -16.81 -3.49
C TYR A 71 -0.75 -17.21 -2.03
N TRP A 72 -1.33 -18.40 -1.85
CA TRP A 72 -1.72 -18.92 -0.54
C TRP A 72 -0.51 -19.15 0.37
N HIS A 73 -0.70 -18.89 1.66
CA HIS A 73 0.29 -19.14 2.71
C HIS A 73 -0.39 -19.82 3.91
N PRO A 74 0.22 -20.84 4.53
CA PRO A 74 -0.39 -21.58 5.65
C PRO A 74 -0.63 -20.75 6.91
N GLU A 75 0.04 -19.60 7.03
CA GLU A 75 -0.19 -18.65 8.12
C GLU A 75 -1.50 -17.85 7.97
N PHE A 76 -2.18 -17.97 6.83
CA PHE A 76 -3.43 -17.26 6.63
C PHE A 76 -4.56 -17.90 7.43
N SER A 77 -5.14 -17.09 8.32
CA SER A 77 -6.25 -17.51 9.17
C SER A 77 -7.60 -17.34 8.46
N PHE A 78 -8.61 -18.06 8.96
CA PHE A 78 -9.96 -18.01 8.42
C PHE A 78 -10.53 -16.59 8.39
N ILE A 79 -10.25 -15.80 9.42
CA ILE A 79 -10.69 -14.41 9.49
C ILE A 79 -10.10 -13.53 8.39
N GLN A 80 -8.85 -13.78 7.98
CA GLN A 80 -8.20 -13.03 6.91
C GLN A 80 -8.83 -13.33 5.55
N ILE A 81 -9.29 -14.58 5.34
CA ILE A 81 -10.07 -14.94 4.16
C ILE A 81 -11.35 -14.10 4.10
N LEU A 82 -12.10 -14.02 5.20
CA LEU A 82 -13.34 -13.22 5.26
C LEU A 82 -13.09 -11.73 5.04
N GLN A 83 -12.06 -11.17 5.67
CA GLN A 83 -11.67 -9.77 5.49
C GLN A 83 -11.34 -9.46 4.02
N HIS A 84 -10.58 -10.35 3.37
CA HIS A 84 -10.24 -10.20 1.96
C HIS A 84 -11.49 -10.31 1.08
N LEU A 85 -12.40 -11.24 1.37
CA LEU A 85 -13.68 -11.37 0.64
C LEU A 85 -14.57 -10.14 0.81
N HIS A 86 -14.63 -9.55 2.00
CA HIS A 86 -15.39 -8.31 2.26
C HIS A 86 -14.80 -7.13 1.48
N LEU A 87 -13.47 -7.00 1.46
CA LEU A 87 -12.78 -6.01 0.62
C LEU A 87 -13.06 -6.24 -0.87
N TYR A 88 -13.00 -7.49 -1.32
CA TYR A 88 -13.30 -7.87 -2.69
C TYR A 88 -14.74 -7.52 -3.08
N SER A 89 -15.71 -7.81 -2.21
CA SER A 89 -17.12 -7.48 -2.46
C SER A 89 -17.33 -5.97 -2.60
N ARG A 90 -16.69 -5.17 -1.75
CA ARG A 90 -16.76 -3.70 -1.78
C ARG A 90 -16.08 -3.12 -3.02
N ALA A 91 -14.96 -3.69 -3.44
CA ALA A 91 -14.23 -3.22 -4.61
C ALA A 91 -14.97 -3.55 -5.92
N THR A 92 -15.57 -4.74 -6.03
CA THR A 92 -16.35 -5.16 -7.21
C THR A 92 -17.65 -4.39 -7.41
N LYS A 93 -18.23 -3.80 -6.35
CA LYS A 93 -19.33 -2.82 -6.47
C LYS A 93 -18.98 -1.66 -7.41
N ASN A 94 -17.70 -1.30 -7.48
CA ASN A 94 -17.17 -0.33 -8.42
C ASN A 94 -16.66 -1.07 -9.66
N LYS A 95 -17.48 -1.15 -10.73
CA LYS A 95 -17.21 -1.87 -12.00
C LYS A 95 -15.88 -1.52 -12.72
N ASN A 96 -15.05 -0.66 -12.16
CA ASN A 96 -13.80 -0.14 -12.75
C ASN A 96 -12.53 -0.80 -12.20
N LEU A 97 -12.61 -1.78 -11.30
CA LEU A 97 -11.45 -2.44 -10.70
C LEU A 97 -11.40 -3.92 -11.09
N THR A 98 -10.54 -4.26 -12.06
CA THR A 98 -10.12 -5.65 -12.29
C THR A 98 -9.16 -6.05 -11.18
N LEU A 99 -9.63 -6.84 -10.22
CA LEU A 99 -8.88 -7.28 -9.04
C LEU A 99 -8.01 -8.53 -9.28
N SER A 100 -7.96 -9.02 -10.52
CA SER A 100 -7.05 -10.10 -10.90
C SER A 100 -5.60 -9.61 -10.87
N PRO A 101 -4.65 -10.40 -10.33
CA PRO A 101 -3.24 -10.06 -10.42
C PRO A 101 -2.86 -9.81 -11.89
N PRO A 102 -1.98 -8.84 -12.16
CA PRO A 102 -1.56 -8.53 -13.52
C PRO A 102 -0.79 -9.73 -14.09
N THR A 103 -1.45 -10.55 -14.91
CA THR A 103 -0.83 -11.69 -15.60
C THR A 103 0.07 -11.26 -16.75
N LYS A 104 0.03 -9.98 -17.14
CA LYS A 104 0.96 -9.42 -18.12
C LYS A 104 2.25 -9.05 -17.41
N ARG A 105 3.28 -9.89 -17.58
CA ARG A 105 4.68 -9.51 -17.32
C ARG A 105 4.98 -8.22 -18.10
N LEU A 106 4.86 -7.07 -17.44
CA LEU A 106 5.39 -5.84 -18.00
C LEU A 106 6.89 -6.06 -18.14
N ALA A 107 7.41 -5.86 -19.36
CA ALA A 107 8.83 -5.95 -19.62
C ALA A 107 9.57 -5.09 -18.59
N SER A 108 10.57 -5.68 -17.92
CA SER A 108 11.38 -4.99 -16.93
C SER A 108 11.89 -3.67 -17.52
N PRO A 109 11.80 -2.55 -16.80
CA PRO A 109 12.34 -1.30 -17.31
C PRO A 109 13.84 -1.49 -17.54
N LEU A 110 14.29 -1.33 -18.79
CA LEU A 110 15.71 -1.32 -19.12
C LEU A 110 16.35 -0.12 -18.41
N ILE A 111 17.11 -0.39 -17.36
CA ILE A 111 17.97 0.58 -16.67
C ILE A 111 19.41 0.25 -17.02
N TYR A 112 19.82 0.60 -18.24
CA TYR A 112 21.20 0.75 -18.71
C TYR A 112 21.09 1.65 -19.95
N GLY A 113 21.88 2.69 -20.22
CA GLY A 113 23.06 3.32 -19.66
C GLY A 113 23.42 4.42 -20.68
N ASN A 114 24.03 5.51 -20.24
CA ASN A 114 24.34 6.72 -21.03
C ASN A 114 24.87 6.45 -22.45
N GLU A 115 24.28 7.10 -23.46
CA GLU A 115 25.05 7.82 -24.48
C GLU A 115 24.35 9.13 -24.86
N VAL A 116 25.05 10.23 -24.62
CA VAL A 116 24.71 11.58 -25.07
C VAL A 116 24.95 11.66 -26.57
N ARG A 117 23.91 11.93 -27.36
CA ARG A 117 24.11 12.50 -28.70
C ARG A 117 22.98 13.46 -29.07
N ASN A 118 23.40 14.69 -29.34
CA ASN A 118 22.58 15.87 -29.57
C ASN A 118 21.72 15.75 -30.84
N ASN A 119 20.40 15.90 -30.71
CA ASN A 119 19.58 16.82 -31.53
C ASN A 119 18.13 16.91 -31.00
N PRO A 120 17.44 18.06 -31.14
CA PRO A 120 16.15 18.32 -30.52
C PRO A 120 15.01 17.87 -31.44
N MET A 121 14.29 16.83 -31.05
CA MET A 121 12.97 16.51 -31.58
C MET A 121 12.07 16.19 -30.39
N THR A 122 11.10 17.05 -30.12
CA THR A 122 10.20 16.99 -28.97
C THR A 122 9.31 15.74 -29.02
N PRO A 123 9.27 14.89 -27.97
CA PRO A 123 8.20 13.93 -27.81
C PRO A 123 7.11 14.56 -26.93
N SER A 124 6.12 15.18 -27.59
CA SER A 124 4.89 15.59 -26.93
C SER A 124 3.93 14.40 -26.85
N LYS A 125 3.75 13.86 -25.64
CA LYS A 125 2.46 13.46 -25.02
C LYS A 125 2.72 12.59 -23.79
N ARG A 126 2.89 13.25 -22.65
CA ARG A 126 2.53 12.67 -21.34
C ARG A 126 1.02 12.83 -21.19
N MET A 127 0.24 11.75 -21.19
CA MET A 127 -1.08 11.79 -20.57
C MET A 127 -0.89 11.60 -19.07
N ILE A 128 -0.81 12.71 -18.35
CA ILE A 128 -1.06 12.75 -16.91
C ILE A 128 -2.58 12.92 -16.78
N SER A 129 -3.30 11.87 -16.39
CA SER A 129 -4.70 12.02 -15.99
C SER A 129 -4.75 12.70 -14.63
N VAL A 130 -4.96 14.01 -14.64
CA VAL A 130 -5.26 14.81 -13.46
C VAL A 130 -6.70 14.49 -13.07
N PHE A 131 -6.89 13.79 -11.94
CA PHE A 131 -8.18 13.81 -11.26
C PHE A 131 -8.41 15.22 -10.74
N ALA A 132 -9.40 15.90 -11.32
CA ALA A 132 -9.91 17.17 -10.84
C ALA A 132 -10.63 16.94 -9.49
N THR A 133 -10.14 17.56 -8.42
CA THR A 133 -10.93 17.79 -7.22
C THR A 133 -11.61 19.17 -7.32
N PRO A 134 -12.92 19.28 -7.03
CA PRO A 134 -13.62 20.56 -7.07
C PRO A 134 -13.28 21.41 -5.85
N ARG A 135 -12.98 22.69 -6.14
CA ARG A 135 -13.00 23.89 -5.31
C ARG A 135 -13.48 23.70 -3.85
N GLY A 136 -12.53 23.71 -2.92
CA GLY A 136 -12.73 24.08 -1.53
C GLY A 136 -11.73 25.17 -1.18
N LYS A 137 -12.19 26.41 -1.21
CA LYS A 137 -11.46 27.64 -0.87
C LYS A 137 -11.06 27.54 0.60
N LEU A 138 -9.78 27.48 0.91
CA LEU A 138 -9.28 27.70 2.27
C LEU A 138 -8.04 28.58 2.15
N ASP A 139 -8.22 29.81 2.61
CA ASP A 139 -7.26 30.90 2.56
C ASP A 139 -5.93 30.47 3.18
N LEU A 140 -4.93 30.28 2.32
CA LEU A 140 -3.54 30.29 2.72
C LEU A 140 -3.14 31.76 2.85
N LYS A 141 -3.01 32.25 4.09
CA LYS A 141 -2.12 33.38 4.34
C LYS A 141 -0.72 32.92 3.97
N GLU A 142 -0.26 33.35 2.81
CA GLU A 142 1.16 33.41 2.48
C GLU A 142 1.79 34.38 3.47
N GLU A 143 2.35 33.84 4.55
CA GLU A 143 3.49 34.51 5.18
C GLU A 143 4.69 34.21 4.29
N GLU A 144 4.88 35.11 3.31
CA GLU A 144 6.15 35.31 2.65
C GLU A 144 7.19 35.71 3.71
N GLU A 145 7.88 34.72 4.28
CA GLU A 145 9.22 34.96 4.79
C GLU A 145 10.20 34.81 3.63
N ASP A 146 10.34 35.92 2.89
CA ASP A 146 11.53 36.26 2.14
C ASP A 146 12.73 36.28 3.09
N PHE A 147 13.56 35.24 3.06
CA PHE A 147 14.92 35.32 3.59
C PHE A 147 15.87 34.47 2.72
N SER A 148 16.64 35.21 1.93
CA SER A 148 18.01 34.98 1.46
C SER A 148 18.45 33.55 1.16
N GLU A 149 18.90 33.38 -0.09
CA GLU A 149 19.87 32.38 -0.50
C GLU A 149 21.18 32.56 0.29
N GLU A 150 21.21 32.07 1.53
CA GLU A 150 22.45 31.76 2.21
C GLU A 150 22.56 30.23 2.27
N GLU A 151 23.53 29.71 1.51
CA GLU A 151 23.98 28.32 1.57
C GLU A 151 24.66 28.05 2.92
N GLU A 152 23.91 28.14 4.03
CA GLU A 152 24.41 27.68 5.30
C GLU A 152 24.39 26.15 5.33
N THR A 153 25.59 25.59 5.23
CA THR A 153 25.88 24.20 5.59
C THR A 153 25.39 23.95 7.02
N ILE A 154 24.52 22.95 7.19
CA ILE A 154 23.91 22.65 8.48
C ILE A 154 24.81 21.68 9.24
N SER A 155 25.25 22.04 10.45
CA SER A 155 25.97 21.13 11.36
C SER A 155 25.21 19.80 11.58
N GLU A 156 25.94 18.71 11.80
CA GLU A 156 25.33 17.38 12.00
C GLU A 156 24.33 17.35 13.17
N ALA A 157 24.63 18.08 14.25
CA ALA A 157 23.73 18.21 15.39
C ALA A 157 22.39 18.88 15.01
N THR A 158 22.45 19.95 14.21
CA THR A 158 21.25 20.68 13.76
C THR A 158 20.50 19.93 12.66
N PHE A 159 21.18 19.12 11.85
CA PHE A 159 20.55 18.18 10.91
C PHE A 159 19.74 17.11 11.67
N ASN A 160 20.34 16.46 12.67
CA ASN A 160 19.67 15.43 13.46
C ASN A 160 18.47 15.99 14.22
N GLN A 161 18.60 17.20 14.77
CA GLN A 161 17.50 17.92 15.42
C GLN A 161 16.34 18.21 14.44
N LYS A 162 16.64 18.78 13.25
CA LYS A 162 15.64 19.06 12.22
C LYS A 162 14.99 17.78 11.68
N MET A 163 15.74 16.70 11.57
CA MET A 163 15.24 15.39 11.15
C MET A 163 14.30 14.76 12.18
N ALA A 164 14.64 14.83 13.48
CA ALA A 164 13.79 14.35 14.57
C ALA A 164 12.47 15.15 14.63
N ALA A 165 12.55 16.47 14.49
CA ALA A 165 11.37 17.34 14.44
C ALA A 165 10.47 17.01 13.22
N LEU A 166 11.06 16.77 12.06
CA LEU A 166 10.31 16.41 10.85
C LEU A 166 9.60 15.05 10.99
N LYS A 167 10.28 14.05 11.55
CA LYS A 167 9.69 12.73 11.85
C LYS A 167 8.54 12.85 12.85
N MET A 168 8.68 13.69 13.87
CA MET A 168 7.61 13.94 14.85
C MET A 168 6.39 14.60 14.22
N LYS A 169 6.58 15.60 13.36
CA LYS A 169 5.48 16.25 12.62
C LYS A 169 4.74 15.26 11.71
N PHE A 170 5.46 14.35 11.06
CA PHE A 170 4.87 13.30 10.24
C PHE A 170 4.09 12.27 11.07
N ARG A 171 4.67 11.77 12.18
CA ARG A 171 3.99 10.85 13.10
C ARG A 171 2.71 11.45 13.70
N LYS A 172 2.72 12.76 14.00
CA LYS A 172 1.54 13.50 14.48
C LYS A 172 0.55 13.88 13.37
N LYS A 173 0.75 13.41 12.12
CA LYS A 173 -0.08 13.73 10.95
C LYS A 173 -0.25 15.23 10.69
N GLN A 174 0.70 16.06 11.14
CA GLN A 174 0.68 17.52 10.95
C GLN A 174 1.15 17.95 9.55
N ILE A 175 1.76 17.02 8.80
CA ILE A 175 2.21 17.22 7.43
C ILE A 175 1.81 16.01 6.60
N ILE A 176 1.46 16.26 5.33
CA ILE A 176 1.13 15.21 4.37
C ILE A 176 2.40 14.56 3.80
N THR A 177 2.27 13.36 3.24
CA THR A 177 3.40 12.56 2.76
C THR A 177 4.23 13.26 1.69
N ALA A 178 3.61 14.00 0.77
CA ALA A 178 4.31 14.77 -0.25
C ALA A 178 5.26 15.83 0.34
N ASP A 179 4.79 16.56 1.35
CA ASP A 179 5.57 17.61 2.03
C ASP A 179 6.70 17.03 2.88
N TYR A 180 6.45 15.88 3.52
CA TYR A 180 7.48 15.16 4.26
C TYR A 180 8.63 14.76 3.34
N ILE A 181 8.34 14.16 2.18
CA ILE A 181 9.35 13.72 1.21
C ILE A 181 10.14 14.93 0.67
N LYS A 182 9.45 16.02 0.33
CA LYS A 182 10.08 17.27 -0.16
C LYS A 182 11.07 17.84 0.88
N ARG A 183 10.65 17.94 2.15
CA ARG A 183 11.47 18.48 3.24
C ARG A 183 12.61 17.53 3.63
N TYR A 184 12.38 16.23 3.61
CA TYR A 184 13.41 15.21 3.86
C TYR A 184 14.53 15.28 2.82
N ASN A 185 14.18 15.34 1.53
CA ASN A 185 15.15 15.46 0.45
C ASN A 185 15.92 16.78 0.52
N LYS A 186 15.26 17.90 0.88
CA LYS A 186 15.93 19.19 1.10
C LYS A 186 16.96 19.11 2.24
N LEU A 187 16.62 18.48 3.37
CA LEU A 187 17.56 18.28 4.48
C LEU A 187 18.73 17.37 4.07
N LYS A 188 18.47 16.27 3.35
CA LYS A 188 19.51 15.34 2.90
C LYS A 188 20.49 16.01 1.94
N LYS A 189 19.99 16.80 0.97
CA LYS A 189 20.85 17.58 0.05
C LYS A 189 21.76 18.56 0.80
N LYS A 190 21.25 19.21 1.85
CA LYS A 190 22.05 20.10 2.71
C LYS A 190 23.11 19.38 3.55
N LYS A 191 22.98 18.07 3.79
CA LYS A 191 23.99 17.24 4.48
C LYS A 191 25.13 16.81 3.54
N VAL A 192 24.79 16.45 2.29
CA VAL A 192 25.72 15.85 1.32
C VAL A 192 26.85 16.79 0.88
N ILE A 193 26.66 18.11 0.97
CA ILE A 193 27.67 19.10 0.55
C ILE A 193 28.94 19.06 1.46
N ARG A 194 28.90 18.40 2.62
CA ARG A 194 30.09 18.19 3.47
C ARG A 194 30.99 17.02 3.08
N GLU A 195 30.47 15.97 2.44
CA GLU A 195 31.28 14.76 2.16
C GLU A 195 32.17 14.89 0.92
N SER A 196 32.02 15.96 0.13
CA SER A 196 32.77 16.16 -1.12
C SER A 196 33.82 17.28 -1.05
N ALA A 197 34.18 17.78 0.14
CA ALA A 197 35.06 18.94 0.30
C ALA A 197 36.39 18.67 1.03
N ASP A 198 36.69 17.42 1.43
CA ASP A 198 37.89 17.10 2.23
C ASP A 198 38.97 16.29 1.49
N ASP A 199 38.97 16.26 0.15
CA ASP A 199 40.05 15.63 -0.64
C ASP A 199 40.55 16.60 -1.74
N ASP A 200 41.13 17.73 -1.35
CA ASP A 200 42.13 18.41 -2.20
C ASP A 200 43.11 19.26 -1.39
N THR A 201 43.90 18.59 -0.54
CA THR A 201 45.21 19.09 -0.13
C THR A 201 46.14 17.90 0.05
N THR A 202 46.98 17.65 -0.94
CA THR A 202 48.44 17.40 -0.85
C THR A 202 48.87 16.57 -2.06
N PHE A 203 49.53 17.22 -3.04
CA PHE A 203 50.88 16.86 -3.49
C PHE A 203 51.48 17.99 -4.33
#